data_AF-A0A8J8SVI3-F1
#
_entry.id   AF-A0A8J8SVI3-F1
#
_cell.length_a   1.000
_cell.length_b   1.000
_cell.length_c   1.000
_cell.angle_alpha   90.00
_cell.angle_beta   90.00
_cell.angle_gamma   90.00
#
_symmetry.space_group_name_H-M   'P 1'
#
loop_
_entity.id
_entity.type
_entity.pdbx_description
1 polymer ?
#
loop_
_entity_poly.entity_id
_entity_poly.type
_entity_poly.pdbx_seq_one_letter_code
_entity_poly.pdbx_strand_id
1 'polypeptide(L)'
;MSSNNSGQKKKQTRDSHGDEIEKIYQKKTQLEHILLRPDTYVGSVQLYQQMLWVYDKDQNSIIFRQVSYVPGLYKIFDEILVNAADNIQNDKTQNLIQVEIDQERGQIKVWNNGKGIPVQIHKIHGCYVPDMIFGRLY
;
A
#
# COMPACT_ATOMS: atom_id res chain seq x y z
N MET A 1 -27.34 -42.41 65.66
CA MET A 1 -27.63 -41.22 64.83
C MET A 1 -26.30 -40.78 64.24
N SER A 2 -25.89 -41.37 63.12
CA SER A 2 -26.27 -40.94 61.76
C SER A 2 -25.60 -39.62 61.40
N SER A 3 -24.51 -39.68 60.62
CA SER A 3 -24.52 -39.27 59.20
C SER A 3 -23.15 -38.75 58.75
N ASN A 4 -22.60 -39.47 57.77
CA ASN A 4 -21.67 -38.98 56.77
C ASN A 4 -22.06 -37.59 56.26
N ASN A 5 -21.08 -36.74 55.96
CA ASN A 5 -21.19 -35.92 54.76
C ASN A 5 -19.85 -35.84 54.02
N SER A 6 -19.82 -36.56 52.91
CA SER A 6 -18.81 -36.58 51.87
C SER A 6 -18.74 -35.22 51.15
N GLY A 7 -17.77 -34.40 51.51
CA GLY A 7 -17.40 -33.21 50.74
C GLY A 7 -16.48 -33.57 49.58
N GLN A 8 -17.03 -34.06 48.46
CA GLN A 8 -16.32 -34.12 47.19
C GLN A 8 -15.88 -32.70 46.79
N LYS A 9 -14.57 -32.41 46.87
CA LYS A 9 -14.01 -31.23 46.21
C LYS A 9 -14.12 -31.44 44.69
N LYS A 10 -15.12 -30.80 44.07
CA LYS A 10 -15.21 -30.63 42.62
C LYS A 10 -13.89 -30.02 42.12
N LYS A 11 -13.11 -30.78 41.35
CA LYS A 11 -12.09 -30.22 40.45
C LYS A 11 -12.84 -29.31 39.48
N GLN A 12 -12.71 -28.00 39.66
CA GLN A 12 -12.98 -27.05 38.57
C GLN A 12 -11.99 -27.36 37.45
N THR A 13 -12.47 -28.07 36.43
CA THR A 13 -11.86 -28.06 35.10
C THR A 13 -11.92 -26.61 34.63
N ARG A 14 -10.77 -25.92 34.64
CA ARG A 14 -10.62 -24.65 33.91
C ARG A 14 -10.78 -25.00 32.44
N ASP A 15 -11.89 -24.59 31.85
CA ASP A 15 -12.09 -24.70 30.41
C ASP A 15 -10.98 -23.94 29.69
N SER A 16 -10.05 -24.68 29.08
CA SER A 16 -9.01 -24.20 28.19
C SER A 16 -9.58 -23.91 26.79
N HIS A 17 -10.72 -23.23 26.73
CA HIS A 17 -11.38 -22.78 25.49
C HIS A 17 -11.35 -21.25 25.34
N GLY A 18 -10.69 -20.56 26.28
CA GLY A 18 -10.53 -19.11 26.31
C GLY A 18 -9.17 -18.61 25.80
N ASP A 19 -8.36 -19.45 25.15
CA ASP A 19 -7.29 -18.99 24.26
C ASP A 19 -7.92 -18.74 22.88
N GLU A 20 -8.33 -17.56 22.44
CA GLU A 20 -8.55 -16.22 22.98
C GLU A 20 -9.33 -15.57 21.83
N ILE A 21 -10.61 -15.24 22.01
CA ILE A 21 -11.46 -14.72 20.91
C ILE A 21 -10.78 -13.51 20.26
N GLU A 22 -10.05 -12.73 21.04
CA GLU A 22 -9.27 -11.57 20.66
C GLU A 22 -8.08 -11.90 19.74
N LYS A 23 -7.50 -13.10 19.84
CA LYS A 23 -6.48 -13.57 18.88
C LYS A 23 -7.10 -13.88 17.52
N ILE A 24 -8.33 -14.38 17.50
CA ILE A 24 -9.07 -14.76 16.29
C ILE A 24 -9.67 -13.52 15.61
N TYR A 25 -10.28 -12.62 16.39
CA TYR A 25 -10.98 -11.44 15.90
C TYR A 25 -10.23 -10.17 16.30
N GLN A 26 -9.36 -9.72 15.40
CA GLN A 26 -8.55 -8.53 15.61
C GLN A 26 -9.08 -7.36 14.78
N LYS A 27 -9.29 -6.22 15.44
CA LYS A 27 -9.46 -4.94 14.73
C LYS A 27 -8.09 -4.40 14.36
N LYS A 28 -7.88 -4.14 13.07
CA LYS A 28 -6.66 -3.53 12.55
C LYS A 28 -6.91 -2.08 12.17
N THR A 29 -5.89 -1.25 12.33
CA THR A 29 -5.86 0.09 11.72
C THR A 29 -5.75 -0.05 10.20
N GLN A 30 -6.08 1.02 9.48
CA GLN A 30 -6.00 1.03 8.01
C GLN A 30 -4.57 0.76 7.51
N LEU A 31 -3.56 1.37 8.16
CA LEU A 31 -2.15 1.16 7.82
C LEU A 31 -1.73 -0.30 8.04
N GLU A 32 -2.10 -0.91 9.16
CA GLU A 32 -1.83 -2.32 9.41
C GLU A 32 -2.52 -3.22 8.38
N HIS A 33 -3.76 -2.90 8.00
CA HIS A 33 -4.48 -3.69 7.00
C HIS A 33 -3.81 -3.61 5.62
N ILE A 34 -3.33 -2.43 5.19
CA ILE A 34 -2.58 -2.26 3.95
C ILE A 34 -1.30 -3.11 3.97
N LEU A 35 -0.56 -3.09 5.07
CA LEU A 35 0.68 -3.88 5.20
C LEU A 35 0.43 -5.38 5.26
N LEU A 36 -0.68 -5.81 5.88
CA LEU A 36 -1.05 -7.22 5.98
C LEU A 36 -1.65 -7.78 4.69
N ARG A 37 -2.30 -6.94 3.89
CA ARG A 37 -3.03 -7.32 2.66
C ARG A 37 -2.73 -6.35 1.52
N PRO A 38 -1.46 -6.21 1.11
CA PRO A 38 -1.07 -5.26 0.06
C PRO A 38 -1.76 -5.56 -1.28
N ASP A 39 -2.08 -6.84 -1.53
CA ASP A 39 -2.72 -7.31 -2.76
C ASP A 39 -4.02 -6.59 -3.10
N THR A 40 -4.81 -6.16 -2.10
CA THR A 40 -6.06 -5.43 -2.33
C THR A 40 -5.86 -3.95 -2.67
N TYR A 41 -4.65 -3.42 -2.48
CA TYR A 41 -4.33 -2.00 -2.68
C TYR A 41 -3.45 -1.79 -3.90
N VAL A 42 -2.38 -2.56 -4.01
CA VAL A 42 -1.35 -2.39 -5.06
C VAL A 42 -1.28 -3.59 -6.01
N GLY A 43 -2.02 -4.67 -5.73
CA GLY A 43 -1.88 -5.94 -6.44
C GLY A 43 -0.77 -6.81 -5.84
N SER A 44 -0.52 -7.96 -6.49
CA SER A 44 0.36 -9.00 -5.93
C SER A 44 1.77 -8.49 -5.64
N VAL A 45 2.28 -8.84 -4.47
CA VAL A 45 3.68 -8.62 -4.07
C VAL A 45 4.60 -9.78 -4.46
N GLN A 46 4.06 -10.79 -5.15
CA GLN A 46 4.80 -11.94 -5.65
C GLN A 46 5.21 -11.74 -7.12
N LEU A 47 6.26 -12.46 -7.53
CA LEU A 47 6.69 -12.50 -8.92
C LEU A 47 5.59 -13.11 -9.79
N TYR A 48 5.22 -12.42 -10.86
CA TYR A 48 4.20 -12.84 -11.80
C TYR A 48 4.74 -12.81 -13.24
N GLN A 49 4.32 -13.77 -14.06
CA GLN A 49 4.69 -13.84 -15.46
C GLN A 49 3.48 -13.52 -16.34
N GLN A 50 3.64 -12.55 -17.23
CA GLN A 50 2.58 -12.13 -18.14
C GLN A 50 3.15 -11.73 -19.50
N MET A 51 2.38 -11.94 -20.57
CA MET A 51 2.69 -11.36 -21.87
C MET A 51 2.32 -9.87 -21.88
N LEU A 52 3.29 -8.98 -22.11
CA LEU A 52 3.13 -7.53 -22.09
C LEU A 52 3.78 -6.90 -23.32
N TRP A 53 3.28 -5.71 -23.70
CA TRP A 53 3.91 -4.84 -24.67
C TRP A 53 5.03 -4.06 -23.97
N VAL A 54 6.27 -4.21 -24.47
CA VAL A 54 7.46 -3.55 -23.91
C VAL A 54 8.19 -2.85 -25.03
N TYR A 55 8.65 -1.63 -24.78
CA TYR A 55 9.53 -0.92 -25.70
C TYR A 55 10.94 -1.53 -25.66
N ASP A 56 11.41 -1.99 -26.81
CA ASP A 56 12.74 -2.53 -27.04
C ASP A 56 13.62 -1.45 -27.67
N LYS A 57 14.72 -1.11 -26.99
CA LYS A 57 15.63 -0.04 -27.41
C LYS A 57 16.47 -0.43 -28.64
N ASP A 58 16.84 -1.70 -28.75
CA ASP A 58 17.71 -2.18 -29.82
C ASP A 58 16.94 -2.25 -31.15
N GLN A 59 15.66 -2.64 -31.08
CA GLN A 59 14.76 -2.68 -32.23
C GLN A 59 14.00 -1.37 -32.45
N ASN A 60 14.11 -0.41 -31.53
CA ASN A 60 13.37 0.85 -31.51
C ASN A 60 11.86 0.66 -31.78
N SER A 61 11.25 -0.34 -31.13
CA SER A 61 9.86 -0.73 -31.37
C SER A 61 9.20 -1.33 -30.12
N ILE A 62 7.87 -1.41 -30.13
CA ILE A 62 7.12 -2.06 -29.05
C ILE A 62 6.91 -3.53 -29.42
N ILE A 63 7.40 -4.44 -28.60
CA ILE A 63 7.33 -5.89 -28.81
C ILE A 63 6.43 -6.54 -27.77
N PHE A 64 5.70 -7.58 -28.16
CA PHE A 64 4.88 -8.37 -27.26
C PHE A 64 5.66 -9.59 -26.76
N ARG A 65 6.04 -9.60 -25.48
CA ARG A 65 6.88 -10.66 -24.91
C ARG A 65 6.47 -11.05 -23.50
N GLN A 66 6.90 -12.22 -23.07
CA GLN A 66 6.74 -12.64 -21.68
C GLN A 66 7.67 -11.82 -20.78
N VAL A 67 7.10 -11.26 -19.71
CA VAL A 67 7.80 -10.46 -18.71
C VAL A 67 7.53 -11.07 -17.34
N SER A 68 8.56 -11.16 -16.52
CA SER A 68 8.45 -11.50 -15.11
C SER A 68 8.66 -10.25 -14.27
N TYR A 69 7.68 -9.88 -13.46
CA TYR A 69 7.71 -8.66 -12.65
C TYR A 69 6.85 -8.80 -11.40
N VAL A 70 6.99 -7.85 -10.46
CA VAL A 70 6.14 -7.78 -9.26
C VAL A 70 5.05 -6.72 -9.50
N PRO A 71 3.75 -7.10 -9.61
CA PRO A 71 2.67 -6.16 -9.89
C PRO A 71 2.57 -5.00 -8.90
N GLY A 72 2.73 -5.28 -7.59
CA GLY A 72 2.70 -4.26 -6.55
C GLY A 72 3.76 -3.16 -6.73
N LEU A 73 4.97 -3.55 -7.12
CA LEU A 73 6.06 -2.60 -7.40
C LEU A 73 5.76 -1.75 -8.64
N TYR A 74 5.22 -2.37 -9.70
CA TYR A 74 4.79 -1.63 -10.88
C TYR A 74 3.68 -0.64 -10.54
N LYS A 75 2.71 -1.04 -9.71
CA LYS A 75 1.55 -0.22 -9.41
C LYS A 75 1.89 1.03 -8.59
N ILE A 76 2.77 0.92 -7.60
CA ILE A 76 3.18 2.11 -6.82
C ILE A 76 3.92 3.15 -7.68
N PHE A 77 4.65 2.71 -8.70
CA PHE A 77 5.25 3.62 -9.67
C PHE A 77 4.20 4.26 -10.58
N ASP A 78 3.27 3.45 -11.10
CA ASP A 78 2.15 3.90 -11.94
C ASP A 78 1.31 4.98 -11.25
N GLU A 79 0.97 4.82 -9.97
CA GLU A 79 0.23 5.83 -9.20
C GLU A 79 0.92 7.20 -9.19
N ILE A 80 2.25 7.24 -9.01
CA ILE A 80 2.99 8.51 -9.03
C ILE A 80 3.04 9.10 -10.45
N LEU A 81 3.18 8.26 -11.46
CA LEU A 81 3.21 8.71 -12.85
C LEU A 81 1.85 9.27 -13.31
N VAL A 82 0.75 8.62 -12.93
CA VAL A 82 -0.62 9.08 -13.20
C VAL A 82 -0.88 10.39 -12.47
N ASN A 83 -0.47 10.54 -11.21
CA ASN A 83 -0.57 11.80 -10.48
C ASN A 83 0.16 12.95 -11.19
N ALA A 84 1.36 12.69 -11.73
CA ALA A 84 2.11 13.68 -12.51
C ALA A 84 1.38 14.01 -13.83
N ALA A 85 0.80 13.03 -14.50
CA ALA A 85 0.01 13.23 -15.73
C ALA A 85 -1.27 14.04 -15.46
N ASP A 86 -2.01 13.73 -14.40
CA ASP A 86 -3.28 14.39 -14.05
C ASP A 86 -3.11 15.87 -13.70
N ASN A 87 -1.91 16.30 -13.32
CA ASN A 87 -1.65 17.72 -13.08
C ASN A 87 -1.89 18.59 -14.34
N ILE A 88 -1.87 18.03 -15.56
CA ILE A 88 -2.28 18.75 -16.78
C ILE A 88 -3.77 19.17 -16.76
N GLN A 89 -4.61 18.51 -15.97
CA GLN A 89 -6.00 18.92 -15.78
C GLN A 89 -6.09 20.18 -14.92
N ASN A 90 -5.23 20.28 -13.90
CA ASN A 90 -5.15 21.41 -12.96
C ASN A 90 -4.37 22.60 -13.52
N ASP A 91 -3.36 22.34 -14.34
CA ASP A 91 -2.51 23.35 -14.97
C ASP A 91 -2.18 22.99 -16.42
N LYS A 92 -2.82 23.71 -17.35
CA LYS A 92 -2.64 23.55 -18.80
C LYS A 92 -1.25 23.98 -19.29
N THR A 93 -0.45 24.62 -18.45
CA THR A 93 0.92 25.02 -18.80
C THR A 93 1.93 23.89 -18.60
N GLN A 94 1.57 22.82 -17.90
CA GLN A 94 2.40 21.62 -17.81
C GLN A 94 2.64 21.02 -19.21
N ASN A 95 3.89 20.74 -19.53
CA ASN A 95 4.28 20.17 -20.82
C ASN A 95 5.42 19.13 -20.72
N LEU A 96 5.95 18.89 -19.52
CA LEU A 96 7.08 18.00 -19.32
C LEU A 96 6.90 17.17 -18.05
N ILE A 97 7.03 15.86 -18.22
CA ILE A 97 7.24 14.89 -17.14
C ILE A 97 8.61 14.26 -17.38
N GLN A 98 9.42 14.19 -16.33
CA GLN A 98 10.72 13.54 -16.32
C GLN A 98 10.68 12.37 -15.35
N VAL A 99 11.17 11.23 -15.82
CA VAL A 99 11.31 10.01 -15.03
C VAL A 99 12.78 9.59 -15.03
N GLU A 100 13.37 9.53 -13.85
CA GLU A 100 14.73 9.05 -13.62
C GLU A 100 14.64 7.76 -12.78
N ILE A 101 15.28 6.69 -13.26
CA ILE A 101 15.34 5.40 -12.56
C ILE A 101 16.81 5.06 -12.33
N ASP A 102 17.23 5.09 -11.07
CA ASP A 102 18.54 4.65 -10.62
C ASP A 102 18.40 3.27 -9.97
N GLN A 103 18.75 2.24 -10.74
CA GLN A 103 18.62 0.84 -10.31
C GLN A 103 19.64 0.47 -9.24
N GLU A 104 20.83 1.07 -9.27
CA GLU A 104 21.90 0.78 -8.30
C GLU A 104 21.53 1.29 -6.91
N ARG A 105 20.89 2.47 -6.84
CA ARG A 105 20.39 3.05 -5.59
C ARG A 105 18.98 2.61 -5.21
N GLY A 106 18.27 1.92 -6.10
CA GLY A 106 16.85 1.59 -5.92
C GLY A 106 15.95 2.82 -5.85
N GLN A 107 16.30 3.90 -6.57
CA GLN A 107 15.59 5.17 -6.55
C GLN A 107 14.82 5.41 -7.85
N ILE A 108 13.56 5.81 -7.72
CA ILE A 108 12.74 6.31 -8.84
C ILE A 108 12.33 7.74 -8.51
N LYS A 109 12.54 8.65 -9.46
CA LYS A 109 12.14 10.05 -9.35
C LYS A 109 11.21 10.38 -10.50
N VAL A 110 10.03 10.87 -10.16
CA VAL A 110 9.05 11.42 -11.11
C VAL A 110 8.94 12.90 -10.82
N TRP A 111 9.12 13.73 -11.85
CA TRP A 111 9.03 15.17 -11.75
C TRP A 111 8.17 15.71 -12.89
N ASN A 112 7.33 16.70 -12.61
CA ASN A 112 6.55 17.41 -13.61
C ASN A 112 6.70 18.92 -13.40
N ASN A 113 6.63 19.68 -14.49
CA ASN A 113 6.52 21.13 -14.41
C ASN A 113 5.07 21.59 -14.23
N GLY A 114 4.85 22.90 -14.26
CA GLY A 114 3.57 23.52 -13.96
C GLY A 114 3.40 23.82 -12.47
N LYS A 115 2.16 24.01 -12.07
CA LYS A 115 1.77 24.41 -10.72
C LYS A 115 2.07 23.30 -9.74
N GLY A 116 2.95 23.60 -8.78
CA GLY A 116 3.22 22.73 -7.65
C GLY A 116 2.11 22.77 -6.59
N ILE A 117 2.29 21.96 -5.56
CA ILE A 117 1.40 21.91 -4.40
C ILE A 117 1.67 23.13 -3.50
N PRO A 118 0.63 23.86 -3.03
CA PRO A 118 0.81 25.00 -2.14
C PRO A 118 1.48 24.62 -0.82
N VAL A 119 2.56 25.32 -0.45
CA VAL A 119 3.26 25.12 0.82
C VAL A 119 2.64 26.01 1.90
N GLN A 120 1.47 25.61 2.40
CA GLN A 120 0.72 26.34 3.41
C GLN A 120 0.07 25.40 4.42
N ILE A 121 -0.25 25.92 5.61
CA ILE A 121 -0.97 25.18 6.64
C ILE A 121 -2.47 25.18 6.30
N HIS A 122 -3.07 23.98 6.25
CA HIS A 122 -4.51 23.81 6.07
C HIS A 122 -5.25 24.18 7.36
N LYS A 123 -6.09 25.22 7.31
CA LYS A 123 -6.72 25.82 8.49
C LYS A 123 -7.54 24.85 9.35
N ILE A 124 -8.19 23.85 8.73
CA ILE A 124 -9.02 22.87 9.43
C ILE A 124 -8.18 21.74 10.04
N HIS A 125 -7.12 21.33 9.36
CA HIS A 125 -6.36 20.12 9.71
C HIS A 125 -5.04 20.42 10.44
N GLY A 126 -4.67 21.70 10.57
CA GLY A 126 -3.51 22.14 11.35
C GLY A 126 -2.16 21.63 10.85
N CYS A 127 -2.08 21.17 9.61
CA CYS A 127 -0.87 20.60 8.99
C CYS A 127 -0.62 21.20 7.62
N TYR A 128 0.60 21.04 7.10
CA TYR A 128 0.94 21.47 5.74
C TYR A 128 0.17 20.67 4.70
N VAL A 129 -0.27 21.33 3.61
CA VAL A 129 -0.99 20.66 2.52
C VAL A 129 -0.20 19.48 1.92
N PRO A 130 1.12 19.57 1.66
CA PRO A 130 1.90 18.41 1.22
C PRO A 130 1.88 17.22 2.20
N ASP A 131 2.00 17.48 3.51
CA ASP A 131 1.90 16.43 4.55
C ASP A 131 0.52 15.80 4.54
N MET A 132 -0.52 16.62 4.39
CA MET A 132 -1.90 16.16 4.40
C MET A 132 -2.21 15.21 3.24
N ILE A 133 -1.75 15.50 2.02
CA ILE A 133 -2.11 14.72 0.82
C ILE A 133 -1.17 13.56 0.53
N PHE A 134 0.08 13.61 1.01
CA PHE A 134 1.05 12.52 0.79
C PHE A 134 1.35 11.68 2.04
N GLY A 135 1.15 12.24 3.23
CA GLY A 135 1.52 11.60 4.50
C GLY A 135 0.36 10.97 5.26
N ARG A 136 -0.89 11.18 4.82
CA ARG A 136 -2.09 10.74 5.55
C ARG A 136 -3.06 10.00 4.65
N LEU A 137 -3.50 8.84 5.11
CA LEU A 137 -4.59 8.08 4.50
C LEU A 137 -5.93 8.63 5.01
N TYR A 138 -6.96 8.52 4.18
CA TYR A 138 -8.34 8.99 4.44
C TYR A 138 -9.01 8.24 5.61
#